data_AF-A0A7C7C2J5-F1
#
_entry.id   AF-A0A7C7C2J5-F1
#
_cell.length_a   1.000
_cell.length_b   1.000
_cell.length_c   1.000
_cell.angle_alpha   90.00
_cell.angle_beta   90.00
_cell.angle_gamma   90.00
#
_symmetry.space_group_name_H-M   'P 1'
#
loop_
_entity.id
_entity.type
_entity.pdbx_description
1 polymer ?
#
loop_
_entity_poly.entity_id
_entity_poly.type
_entity_poly.pdbx_seq_one_letter_code
_entity_poly.pdbx_strand_id
1 'polypeptide(L)'
;MLVDTHTHIHDPRFDADREAVIKRARTAGVDVMITVGTDLATSRAAIALAKQHSFIYATVGVHPHEVKDLTSEILAELRVLAEHPRVVAYGEIGLDYYYDHSPRDIQRERFKDQLSIARTLDLPVVVHTRD
;
A
#
# COMPACT_ATOMS: atom_id res chain seq x y z
N MET A 1 17.27 10.43 12.26
CA MET A 1 16.32 9.35 11.94
C MET A 1 15.48 9.79 10.77
N LEU A 2 15.66 9.17 9.60
CA LEU A 2 14.80 9.40 8.43
C LEU A 2 13.83 8.23 8.27
N VAL A 3 12.60 8.54 7.86
CA VAL A 3 11.59 7.55 7.51
C VAL A 3 11.23 7.75 6.05
N ASP A 4 11.38 6.70 5.24
CA ASP A 4 10.79 6.68 3.92
C ASP A 4 9.34 6.21 4.05
N THR A 5 8.41 7.16 3.96
CA THR A 5 6.99 6.92 4.25
C THR A 5 6.24 6.27 3.09
N HIS A 6 6.86 6.14 1.91
CA HIS A 6 6.19 5.58 0.73
C HIS A 6 7.20 4.99 -0.26
N THR A 7 7.38 3.67 -0.19
CA THR A 7 8.18 2.91 -1.15
C THR A 7 7.38 1.78 -1.76
N HIS A 8 7.81 1.27 -2.91
CA HIS A 8 7.32 -0.01 -3.43
C HIS A 8 8.47 -1.03 -3.48
N ILE A 9 9.26 -1.13 -2.40
CA ILE A 9 10.49 -1.94 -2.37
C ILE A 9 10.22 -3.46 -2.45
N HIS A 10 8.97 -3.88 -2.22
CA HIS A 10 8.48 -5.23 -2.47
C HIS A 10 8.29 -5.56 -3.97
N ASP A 11 8.27 -4.56 -4.84
CA ASP A 11 8.00 -4.72 -6.28
C ASP A 11 9.04 -5.66 -6.94
N PRO A 12 8.62 -6.53 -7.88
CA PRO A 12 9.51 -7.45 -8.59
C PRO A 12 10.69 -6.80 -9.31
N ARG A 13 10.59 -5.51 -9.66
CA ARG A 13 11.71 -4.73 -10.23
C ARG A 13 12.95 -4.74 -9.34
N PHE A 14 12.79 -4.97 -8.03
CA PHE A 14 13.88 -5.08 -7.07
C PHE A 14 14.33 -6.52 -6.81
N ASP A 15 13.74 -7.55 -7.42
CA ASP A 15 14.07 -8.96 -7.08
C ASP A 15 15.56 -9.29 -7.22
N ALA A 16 16.24 -8.67 -8.19
CA ALA A 16 17.66 -8.91 -8.44
C ALA A 16 18.58 -8.35 -7.34
N ASP A 17 18.19 -7.27 -6.64
CA ASP A 17 19.07 -6.55 -5.72
C ASP A 17 18.39 -5.94 -4.48
N ARG A 18 17.17 -6.36 -4.13
CA ARG A 18 16.36 -5.79 -3.03
C ARG A 18 17.13 -5.63 -1.73
N GLU A 19 17.82 -6.67 -1.28
CA GLU A 19 18.60 -6.63 -0.05
C GLU A 19 19.76 -5.62 -0.13
N ALA A 20 20.37 -5.48 -1.31
CA ALA A 20 21.40 -4.46 -1.53
C ALA A 20 20.80 -3.05 -1.52
N VAL A 21 19.61 -2.84 -2.11
CA VAL A 21 18.88 -1.56 -2.06
C VAL A 21 18.53 -1.20 -0.61
N ILE A 22 17.94 -2.12 0.13
CA ILE A 22 17.58 -1.95 1.55
C ILE A 22 18.83 -1.59 2.36
N LYS A 23 19.94 -2.30 2.16
CA LYS A 23 21.20 -2.01 2.84
C LYS A 23 21.72 -0.61 2.50
N ARG A 24 21.68 -0.20 1.23
CA ARG A 24 22.09 1.16 0.82
C ARG A 24 21.23 2.23 1.51
N ALA A 25 19.91 2.05 1.56
CA ALA A 25 19.00 2.96 2.25
C ALA A 25 19.33 3.06 3.75
N ARG A 26 19.54 1.92 4.42
CA ARG A 26 19.98 1.86 5.82
C ARG A 26 21.29 2.60 6.05
N THR A 27 22.30 2.38 5.21
CA THR A 27 23.60 3.05 5.31
C THR A 27 23.49 4.56 5.08
N ALA A 28 22.55 5.02 4.25
CA ALA A 28 22.26 6.43 4.03
C ALA A 28 21.44 7.09 5.17
N GLY A 29 21.03 6.33 6.20
CA GLY A 29 20.31 6.84 7.37
C GLY A 29 18.78 6.75 7.29
N VAL A 30 18.24 5.99 6.33
CA VAL A 30 16.80 5.63 6.30
C VAL A 30 16.56 4.55 7.34
N ASP A 31 16.00 4.95 8.48
CA ASP A 31 15.83 4.10 9.65
C ASP A 31 14.53 3.30 9.64
N VAL A 32 13.52 3.76 8.91
CA VAL A 32 12.23 3.05 8.74
C VAL A 32 11.79 3.22 7.30
N MET A 33 11.21 2.17 6.73
CA MET A 33 10.56 2.22 5.41
C MET A 33 9.12 1.73 5.54
N ILE A 34 8.20 2.40 4.85
CA ILE A 34 6.83 1.93 4.68
C ILE A 34 6.68 1.50 3.22
N THR A 35 6.47 0.21 3.00
CA THR A 35 6.24 -0.35 1.66
C THR A 35 4.75 -0.43 1.36
N VAL A 36 4.33 0.15 0.24
CA VAL A 36 2.93 0.42 -0.08
C VAL A 36 2.39 -0.58 -1.08
N GLY A 37 1.42 -1.39 -0.66
CA GLY A 37 0.63 -2.22 -1.57
C GLY A 37 -0.36 -1.38 -2.36
N THR A 38 -0.63 -1.77 -3.61
CA THR A 38 -1.52 -1.07 -4.56
C THR A 38 -2.69 -1.92 -5.05
N ASP A 39 -2.69 -3.20 -4.70
CA ASP A 39 -3.74 -4.19 -4.92
C ASP A 39 -3.60 -5.32 -3.87
N LEU A 40 -4.42 -6.37 -3.97
CA LEU A 40 -4.34 -7.50 -3.03
C LEU A 40 -3.02 -8.26 -3.08
N ALA A 41 -2.45 -8.47 -4.28
CA ALA A 41 -1.23 -9.27 -4.45
C ALA A 41 0.00 -8.52 -3.91
N THR A 42 0.14 -7.25 -4.27
CA THR A 42 1.18 -6.33 -3.79
C THR A 42 1.04 -6.04 -2.30
N SER A 43 -0.19 -5.95 -1.76
CA SER A 43 -0.43 -5.87 -0.31
C SER A 43 0.11 -7.09 0.43
N ARG A 44 -0.08 -8.30 -0.10
CA ARG A 44 0.49 -9.54 0.46
C ARG A 44 2.02 -9.53 0.39
N ALA A 45 2.59 -9.09 -0.74
CA ALA A 45 4.04 -8.99 -0.92
C ALA A 45 4.67 -7.94 0.01
N ALA A 46 4.03 -6.79 0.20
CA ALA A 46 4.42 -5.75 1.14
C ALA A 46 4.47 -6.28 2.57
N ILE A 47 3.43 -7.00 3.03
CA ILE A 47 3.41 -7.65 4.33
C ILE A 47 4.51 -8.72 4.44
N ALA A 48 4.71 -9.54 3.40
CA ALA A 48 5.73 -10.57 3.40
C ALA A 48 7.14 -9.98 3.59
N LEU A 49 7.46 -8.89 2.89
CA LEU A 49 8.72 -8.18 3.07
C LEU A 49 8.84 -7.53 4.45
N ALA A 50 7.75 -6.92 4.93
CA ALA A 50 7.70 -6.30 6.26
C ALA A 50 7.88 -7.31 7.41
N LYS A 51 7.59 -8.59 7.20
CA LYS A 51 7.85 -9.68 8.16
C LYS A 51 9.32 -10.08 8.21
N GLN A 52 10.07 -9.87 7.13
CA GLN A 52 11.49 -10.23 7.04
C GLN A 52 12.40 -9.17 7.69
N HIS A 53 11.92 -7.92 7.75
CA HIS A 53 12.71 -6.77 8.21
C HIS A 53 11.96 -5.96 9.27
N SER A 54 12.47 -5.94 10.51
CA SER A 54 11.82 -5.28 11.66
C SER A 54 11.66 -3.76 11.52
N PHE A 55 12.41 -3.12 10.61
CA PHE A 55 12.32 -1.70 10.28
C PHE A 55 11.47 -1.39 9.03
N ILE A 56 10.85 -2.40 8.40
CA ILE A 56 9.96 -2.22 7.24
C ILE A 56 8.51 -2.48 7.64
N TYR A 57 7.65 -1.49 7.54
CA TYR A 57 6.20 -1.62 7.73
C TYR A 57 5.49 -1.64 6.37
N ALA A 58 4.22 -2.03 6.38
CA ALA A 58 3.41 -2.14 5.16
C ALA A 58 2.17 -1.25 5.23
N THR A 59 1.63 -0.93 4.07
CA THR A 59 0.23 -0.50 3.91
C THR A 59 -0.49 -1.48 3.01
N VAL A 60 -1.82 -1.49 3.10
CA VAL A 60 -2.67 -2.30 2.22
C VAL A 60 -3.79 -1.44 1.66
N GLY A 61 -4.14 -1.65 0.41
CA GLY A 61 -5.17 -0.87 -0.29
C GLY A 61 -5.19 -1.20 -1.77
N VAL A 62 -6.10 -0.54 -2.48
CA VAL A 62 -6.26 -0.64 -3.93
C VAL A 62 -6.15 0.76 -4.54
N HIS A 63 -5.13 0.93 -5.37
CA HIS A 63 -4.84 2.15 -6.11
C HIS A 63 -5.98 2.48 -7.09
N PRO A 64 -6.33 3.76 -7.32
CA PRO A 64 -7.43 4.18 -8.20
C PRO A 64 -7.41 3.59 -9.61
N HIS A 65 -6.25 3.18 -10.13
CA HIS A 65 -6.18 2.51 -11.43
C HIS A 65 -6.84 1.12 -11.44
N GLU A 66 -6.78 0.40 -10.32
CA GLU A 66 -7.16 -1.01 -10.22
C GLU A 66 -8.58 -1.22 -9.65
N VAL A 67 -9.26 -0.15 -9.25
CA VAL A 67 -10.54 -0.23 -8.53
C VAL A 67 -11.72 -0.74 -9.36
N LYS A 68 -11.63 -0.78 -10.70
CA LYS A 68 -12.64 -1.42 -11.56
C LYS A 68 -12.78 -2.93 -11.30
N ASP A 69 -11.70 -3.57 -10.86
CA ASP A 69 -11.65 -5.00 -10.58
C ASP A 69 -11.82 -5.30 -9.07
N LEU A 70 -12.12 -4.27 -8.26
CA LEU A 70 -12.30 -4.38 -6.82
C LEU A 70 -13.66 -4.99 -6.47
N THR A 71 -13.64 -6.27 -6.08
CA THR A 71 -14.83 -7.00 -5.62
C THR A 71 -14.99 -6.94 -4.09
N SER A 72 -16.17 -7.34 -3.61
CA SER A 72 -16.45 -7.49 -2.17
C SER A 72 -15.53 -8.49 -1.48
N GLU A 73 -15.13 -9.55 -2.18
CA GLU A 73 -14.25 -10.59 -1.67
C GLU A 73 -12.84 -10.03 -1.46
N ILE A 74 -12.32 -9.27 -2.43
CA ILE A 74 -11.03 -8.60 -2.34
C ILE A 74 -11.03 -7.59 -1.17
N LEU A 75 -12.11 -6.81 -1.02
CA LEU A 75 -12.25 -5.88 0.11
C LEU A 75 -12.24 -6.61 1.46
N ALA A 76 -12.90 -7.76 1.57
CA ALA A 76 -12.90 -8.57 2.77
C ALA A 76 -11.51 -9.13 3.09
N GLU A 77 -10.77 -9.59 2.07
CA GLU A 77 -9.39 -10.05 2.24
C GLU A 77 -8.45 -8.93 2.68
N LEU A 78 -8.56 -7.73 2.07
CA LEU A 78 -7.77 -6.57 2.48
C LEU A 78 -8.07 -6.14 3.92
N ARG A 79 -9.32 -6.23 4.36
CA ARG A 79 -9.69 -5.99 5.76
C ARG A 79 -8.95 -6.94 6.72
N VAL A 80 -8.90 -8.23 6.39
CA VAL A 80 -8.15 -9.22 7.19
C VAL A 80 -6.65 -8.92 7.19
N LEU A 81 -6.09 -8.56 6.02
CA LEU A 81 -4.67 -8.20 5.93
C LEU A 81 -4.33 -6.95 6.73
N ALA A 82 -5.24 -5.96 6.77
CA ALA A 82 -5.04 -4.69 7.46
C ALA A 82 -4.88 -4.84 8.98
N GLU A 83 -5.38 -5.93 9.57
CA GLU A 83 -5.22 -6.24 11.00
C GLU A 83 -3.83 -6.79 11.36
N HIS A 84 -2.99 -7.08 10.36
CA HIS A 84 -1.66 -7.64 10.62
C HIS A 84 -0.75 -6.62 11.33
N PRO A 85 0.05 -6.99 12.37
CA PRO A 85 0.85 -6.04 13.18
C PRO A 85 1.93 -5.25 12.44
N ARG A 86 2.25 -5.63 11.19
CA ARG A 86 3.19 -4.90 10.33
C ARG A 86 2.49 -3.88 9.42
N VAL A 87 1.17 -3.90 9.34
CA VAL A 87 0.39 -2.91 8.59
C VAL A 87 0.14 -1.71 9.50
N VAL A 88 0.52 -0.52 9.01
CA VAL A 88 0.46 0.73 9.80
C VAL A 88 -0.46 1.78 9.20
N ALA A 89 -0.94 1.57 7.97
CA ALA A 89 -1.89 2.45 7.29
C ALA A 89 -2.67 1.69 6.22
N TYR A 90 -3.80 2.25 5.82
CA TYR A 90 -4.60 1.78 4.69
C TYR A 90 -4.32 2.66 3.47
N GLY A 91 -3.78 2.08 2.41
CA GLY A 91 -3.34 2.80 1.23
C GLY A 91 -2.33 2.01 0.38
N GLU A 92 -1.99 2.49 -0.81
CA GLU A 92 -2.47 3.76 -1.35
C GLU A 92 -3.87 3.64 -1.97
N ILE A 93 -4.71 4.62 -1.65
CA ILE A 93 -6.10 4.73 -2.13
C ILE A 93 -6.35 6.17 -2.57
N GLY A 94 -7.35 6.43 -3.41
CA GLY A 94 -7.69 7.80 -3.76
C GLY A 94 -8.25 7.94 -5.16
N LEU A 95 -7.79 8.96 -5.88
CA LEU A 95 -8.34 9.38 -7.17
C LEU A 95 -7.22 9.73 -8.15
N ASP A 96 -7.27 9.17 -9.35
CA ASP A 96 -6.38 9.51 -10.48
C ASP A 96 -7.22 9.78 -11.73
N TYR A 97 -7.39 11.07 -12.05
CA TYR A 97 -8.18 11.55 -13.19
C TYR A 97 -7.33 11.86 -14.42
N TYR A 98 -6.00 11.72 -14.30
CA TYR A 98 -5.08 11.97 -15.39
C TYR A 98 -5.05 10.79 -16.37
N TYR A 99 -5.02 9.55 -15.86
CA TYR A 99 -4.95 8.34 -16.70
C TYR A 99 -6.31 7.67 -16.96
N ASP A 100 -7.33 7.92 -16.12
CA ASP A 100 -8.70 7.39 -16.27
C ASP A 100 -8.76 5.86 -16.52
N HIS A 101 -7.83 5.08 -15.95
CA HIS A 101 -7.78 3.60 -16.08
C HIS A 101 -8.98 2.87 -15.44
N SER A 102 -9.66 3.54 -14.52
CA SER A 102 -10.94 3.16 -13.95
C SER A 102 -11.90 4.36 -14.03
N PRO A 103 -13.21 4.17 -14.31
CA PRO A 103 -14.18 5.27 -14.38
C PRO A 103 -14.23 6.10 -13.09
N ARG A 104 -14.34 7.43 -13.20
CA ARG A 104 -14.23 8.36 -12.07
C ARG A 104 -15.30 8.17 -10.99
N ASP A 105 -16.50 7.77 -11.38
CA ASP A 105 -17.58 7.35 -10.46
C ASP A 105 -17.19 6.11 -9.67
N ILE A 106 -16.65 5.09 -10.33
CA ILE A 106 -16.15 3.88 -9.68
C ILE A 106 -14.98 4.19 -8.75
N GLN A 107 -14.02 5.03 -9.15
CA GLN A 107 -12.93 5.47 -8.26
C GLN A 107 -13.47 6.15 -6.99
N ARG A 108 -14.45 7.03 -7.12
CA ARG A 108 -15.07 7.73 -5.97
C ARG A 108 -15.82 6.78 -5.05
N GLU A 109 -16.55 5.81 -5.60
CA GLU A 109 -17.25 4.79 -4.82
C GLU A 109 -16.25 3.93 -4.05
N ARG A 110 -15.25 3.37 -4.75
CA ARG A 110 -14.25 2.47 -4.15
C ARG A 110 -13.31 3.19 -3.19
N PHE A 111 -13.02 4.46 -3.41
CA PHE A 111 -12.30 5.26 -2.42
C PHE A 111 -13.10 5.38 -1.11
N LYS A 112 -14.42 5.63 -1.18
CA LYS A 112 -15.28 5.67 0.02
C LYS A 112 -15.35 4.33 0.74
N ASP A 113 -15.44 3.22 0.01
CA ASP A 113 -15.44 1.87 0.61
C ASP A 113 -14.17 1.64 1.43
N GLN A 114 -13.01 1.97 0.86
CA GLN A 114 -11.71 1.83 1.51
C GLN A 114 -11.53 2.79 2.70
N LEU A 115 -12.00 4.04 2.59
CA LEU A 115 -12.04 4.99 3.72
C LEU A 115 -12.89 4.47 4.88
N SER A 116 -14.01 3.80 4.59
CA SER A 116 -14.89 3.19 5.60
C SER A 116 -14.17 2.04 6.34
N ILE A 117 -13.42 1.21 5.62
CA ILE A 117 -12.60 0.15 6.22
C ILE A 117 -11.51 0.74 7.11
N ALA A 118 -10.72 1.69 6.60
CA ALA A 118 -9.65 2.34 7.35
C ALA A 118 -10.17 2.98 8.66
N ARG A 119 -11.32 3.68 8.58
CA ARG A 119 -12.00 4.24 9.75
C ARG A 119 -12.44 3.17 10.76
N THR A 120 -12.95 2.03 10.29
CA THR A 120 -13.40 0.94 11.17
C THR A 120 -12.25 0.30 11.91
N LEU A 121 -11.07 0.26 11.29
CA LEU A 121 -9.84 -0.32 11.84
C LEU A 121 -8.97 0.70 12.60
N ASP A 122 -9.40 1.95 12.72
CA ASP A 122 -8.63 3.06 13.30
C ASP A 122 -7.23 3.22 12.67
N LEU A 123 -7.13 3.01 11.36
CA LEU A 123 -5.89 3.15 10.60
C LEU A 123 -5.82 4.52 9.91
N PRO A 124 -4.64 5.18 9.91
CA PRO A 124 -4.40 6.32 9.04
C PRO A 124 -4.45 5.90 7.57
N VAL A 125 -4.67 6.86 6.67
CA VAL A 125 -4.81 6.63 5.23
C VAL A 125 -3.65 7.23 4.44
N VAL A 126 -3.14 6.47 3.46
CA VAL A 126 -2.20 6.99 2.45
C VAL A 126 -2.99 7.29 1.18
N VAL A 127 -3.06 8.57 0.82
CA VAL A 127 -3.90 9.05 -0.28
C VAL A 127 -3.07 9.35 -1.52
N HIS A 128 -3.38 8.68 -2.62
CA HIS A 128 -2.94 9.09 -3.96
C HIS A 128 -3.96 10.06 -4.57
N THR A 129 -3.46 11.19 -5.06
CA THR A 129 -4.29 12.15 -5.78
C THR A 129 -3.55 12.66 -7.01
N ARG A 130 -4.23 12.63 -8.15
CA ARG A 130 -3.70 13.13 -9.42
C ARG A 130 -4.83 13.64 -10.31
N ASP A 131 -4.63 14.80 -10.91
CA ASP A 131 -5.54 15.48 -11.83
C ASP A 131 -4.76 15.94 -13.07
#